data_AF-A0A3A5VRL1-F1
#
_entry.id   AF-A0A3A5VRL1-F1
#
_cell.length_a   1.000
_cell.length_b   1.000
_cell.length_c   1.000
_cell.angle_alpha   90.00
_cell.angle_beta   90.00
_cell.angle_gamma   90.00
#
_symmetry.space_group_name_H-M   'P 1'
#
loop_
_entity.id
_entity.type
_entity.pdbx_description
1 polymer ?
#
loop_
_entity_poly.entity_id
_entity_poly.type
_entity_poly.pdbx_seq_one_letter_code
_entity_poly.pdbx_strand_id
1 'polypeptide(L)'
;MRIERATGIERKELKIHLEKLVQSGYISQHMLEKKGRGGHPIIIYNILESGRNLRGDIGRWIDMCIRLGYYPDDFFYLPSDA
;
A
#
# COMPACT_ATOMS: atom_id res chain seq x y z
N MET A 1 10.04 6.19 6.74
CA MET A 1 10.14 4.92 6.00
C MET A 1 9.90 5.21 4.52
N ARG A 2 10.67 4.63 3.58
CA ARG A 2 10.41 4.79 2.13
C ARG A 2 9.51 3.65 1.66
N ILE A 3 8.46 3.96 0.89
CA ILE A 3 7.48 2.96 0.45
C ILE A 3 8.16 1.88 -0.41
N GLU A 4 9.11 2.24 -1.29
CA GLU A 4 9.86 1.27 -2.11
C GLU A 4 10.57 0.20 -1.25
N ARG A 5 11.11 0.62 -0.10
CA ARG A 5 11.83 -0.30 0.80
C ARG A 5 10.90 -1.22 1.56
N ALA A 6 9.67 -0.76 1.85
CA ALA A 6 8.68 -1.56 2.57
C ALA A 6 8.00 -2.58 1.65
N THR A 7 7.82 -2.25 0.37
CA THR A 7 7.12 -3.13 -0.58
C THR A 7 8.05 -3.98 -1.44
N GLY A 8 9.33 -3.61 -1.57
CA GLY A 8 10.26 -4.27 -2.49
C GLY A 8 9.97 -4.00 -3.97
N ILE A 9 9.02 -3.11 -4.28
CA ILE A 9 8.60 -2.78 -5.65
C ILE A 9 9.53 -1.71 -6.24
N GLU A 10 9.89 -1.85 -7.51
CA GLU A 10 10.70 -0.85 -8.23
C GLU A 10 9.97 0.50 -8.27
N ARG A 11 10.73 1.60 -8.13
CA ARG A 11 10.17 2.97 -8.08
C ARG A 11 9.24 3.32 -9.25
N LYS A 12 9.56 2.90 -10.48
CA LYS A 12 8.74 3.19 -11.67
C LYS A 12 7.38 2.49 -11.59
N GLU A 13 7.39 1.23 -11.20
CA GLU A 13 6.19 0.42 -11.05
C GLU A 13 5.36 0.90 -9.85
N LEU A 14 6.01 1.18 -8.72
CA LEU A 14 5.35 1.72 -7.53
C LEU A 14 4.61 3.02 -7.84
N LYS A 15 5.20 3.90 -8.65
CA LYS A 15 4.57 5.15 -9.07
C LYS A 15 3.24 4.88 -9.78
N ILE A 16 3.20 3.93 -10.72
CA ILE A 16 1.98 3.58 -11.46
C ILE A 16 0.90 3.06 -10.50
N HIS A 17 1.27 2.23 -9.52
CA HIS A 17 0.32 1.73 -8.53
C HIS A 17 -0.24 2.85 -7.64
N LEU A 18 0.63 3.74 -7.14
CA LEU A 18 0.21 4.87 -6.31
C LEU A 18 -0.69 5.83 -7.08
N GLU A 19 -0.39 6.11 -8.35
CA GLU A 19 -1.25 6.95 -9.20
C GLU A 19 -2.64 6.34 -9.39
N LYS A 20 -2.73 5.03 -9.64
CA LYS A 20 -4.02 4.32 -9.73
C LYS A 20 -4.79 4.36 -8.41
N LEU A 21 -4.10 4.15 -7.28
CA LEU A 21 -4.71 4.22 -5.94
C LEU A 21 -5.23 5.62 -5.62
N VAL A 22 -4.52 6.67 -6.03
CA VAL A 22 -4.99 8.06 -5.93
C VAL A 22 -6.22 8.28 -6.80
N GLN A 23 -6.18 7.88 -8.08
CA GLN A 23 -7.29 8.06 -9.02
C GLN A 23 -8.56 7.32 -8.60
N SER A 24 -8.41 6.13 -8.01
CA SER A 24 -9.53 5.36 -7.44
C SER A 24 -10.02 5.88 -6.09
N GLY A 25 -9.37 6.89 -5.52
CA GLY A 25 -9.79 7.53 -4.28
C GLY A 25 -9.53 6.70 -3.01
N TYR A 26 -8.56 5.76 -3.03
CA TYR A 26 -8.18 4.99 -1.83
C TYR A 26 -7.08 5.66 -1.00
N ILE A 27 -6.25 6.49 -1.64
CA ILE A 27 -5.20 7.26 -0.97
C ILE A 27 -5.21 8.71 -1.48
N SER A 28 -4.77 9.66 -0.65
CA SER A 28 -4.46 11.02 -1.09
C SER A 28 -2.96 11.22 -1.22
N GLN A 29 -2.55 12.11 -2.12
CA GLN A 29 -1.16 12.55 -2.28
C GLN A 29 -1.00 14.00 -1.82
N HIS A 30 0.05 14.28 -1.07
CA HIS A 30 0.41 15.61 -0.61
C HIS A 30 1.89 15.87 -0.90
N MET A 31 2.17 16.89 -1.69
CA MET A 31 3.53 17.34 -1.94
C MET A 31 3.95 18.28 -0.81
N LEU A 32 5.04 17.97 -0.13
CA LEU A 32 5.64 18.88 0.82
C LEU A 32 6.41 19.98 0.08
N GLU A 33 6.28 21.21 0.56
CA GLU A 33 7.08 22.36 0.07
C GLU A 33 8.57 22.24 0.41
N LYS A 34 8.94 21.27 1.25
CA LYS A 34 10.34 20.93 1.53
C LYS A 34 10.93 20.07 0.40
N LYS A 35 12.10 20.51 -0.09
CA LYS A 35 12.93 19.71 -1.00
C LYS A 35 13.64 18.60 -0.22
N GLY A 36 13.56 17.37 -0.72
CA GLY A 36 14.29 16.23 -0.20
C GLY A 36 15.78 16.27 -0.57
N ARG A 37 16.52 15.23 -0.18
CA ARG A 37 17.91 15.05 -0.60
C ARG A 37 17.99 15.01 -2.13
N GLY A 38 18.80 15.88 -2.73
CA GLY A 38 18.93 16.01 -4.19
C GLY A 38 17.94 16.98 -4.85
N GLY A 39 17.19 17.78 -4.08
CA GLY A 39 16.35 18.86 -4.64
C GLY A 39 14.98 18.41 -5.16
N HIS A 40 14.66 17.12 -5.09
CA HIS A 40 13.37 16.57 -5.51
C HIS A 40 12.26 16.83 -4.48
N PRO A 41 11.00 17.04 -4.92
CA PRO A 41 9.87 17.19 -4.01
C PRO A 41 9.61 15.92 -3.22
N ILE A 42 9.25 16.07 -1.95
CA ILE A 42 8.83 14.95 -1.11
C ILE A 42 7.32 14.78 -1.27
N ILE A 43 6.89 13.58 -1.65
CA ILE A 43 5.48 13.23 -1.77
C ILE A 43 5.11 12.33 -0.60
N ILE A 44 4.06 12.70 0.13
CA ILE A 44 3.46 11.92 1.21
C ILE A 44 2.14 11.37 0.70
N TYR A 45 1.87 10.11 1.02
CA TYR A 45 0.59 9.47 0.73
C TYR A 45 -0.13 9.17 2.04
N ASN A 46 -1.41 9.51 2.11
CA ASN A 46 -2.28 9.22 3.26
C ASN A 46 -3.38 8.25 2.82
N ILE A 47 -3.67 7.26 3.64
CA ILE A 47 -4.77 6.32 3.37
C ILE A 47 -6.10 6.99 3.71
N LEU A 48 -7.03 7.01 2.76
CA LEU A 48 -8.38 7.52 2.94
C LEU A 48 -9.27 6.46 3.60
N GLU A 49 -10.44 6.87 4.08
CA GLU A 49 -11.40 5.96 4.71
C GLU A 49 -11.81 4.81 3.78
N SER A 50 -12.11 5.13 2.52
CA SER A 50 -12.32 4.16 1.43
C SER A 50 -11.19 3.14 1.32
N GLY A 51 -9.93 3.58 1.43
CA GLY A 51 -8.76 2.71 1.38
C GLY A 51 -8.64 1.79 2.61
N ARG A 52 -9.03 2.28 3.80
CA ARG A 52 -9.11 1.44 5.01
C ARG A 52 -10.21 0.39 4.88
N ASN A 53 -11.36 0.77 4.34
CA ASN A 53 -12.48 -0.15 4.10
C ASN A 53 -12.08 -1.24 3.10
N LEU A 54 -11.47 -0.86 1.97
CA LEU A 54 -10.94 -1.81 0.99
C LEU A 54 -9.93 -2.78 1.63
N ARG A 55 -9.00 -2.29 2.45
CA ARG A 55 -8.06 -3.16 3.17
C ARG A 55 -8.79 -4.17 4.04
N GLY A 56 -9.85 -3.74 4.73
CA GLY A 56 -10.70 -4.62 5.54
C GLY A 56 -11.42 -5.68 4.69
N ASP A 57 -11.96 -5.29 3.53
CA ASP A 57 -12.63 -6.19 2.59
C ASP A 57 -11.67 -7.26 2.04
N ILE A 58 -10.47 -6.84 1.62
CA ILE A 58 -9.42 -7.74 1.16
C ILE A 58 -9.03 -8.73 2.28
N GLY A 59 -8.84 -8.23 3.50
CA GLY A 59 -8.50 -9.09 4.65
C GLY A 59 -9.58 -10.13 4.95
N ARG A 60 -10.86 -9.74 4.91
CA ARG A 60 -11.99 -10.66 5.10
C ARG A 60 -12.08 -11.70 3.97
N TRP A 61 -11.84 -11.27 2.73
CA TRP A 61 -11.82 -12.18 1.58
C TRP A 61 -10.70 -13.22 1.69
N ILE A 62 -9.50 -12.80 2.10
CA ILE A 62 -8.37 -13.71 2.34
C ILE A 62 -8.70 -14.70 3.47
N ASP A 63 -9.18 -14.22 4.62
CA ASP A 63 -9.57 -15.08 5.75
C ASP A 63 -10.62 -16.13 5.32
N MET A 64 -11.61 -15.72 4.53
CA MET A 64 -12.58 -16.65 3.96
C MET A 64 -11.91 -17.72 3.08
N CYS A 65 -11.00 -17.34 2.20
CA CYS A 65 -10.29 -18.29 1.34
C CYS A 65 -9.42 -19.28 2.13
N ILE A 66 -8.78 -18.84 3.22
CA ILE A 66 -8.04 -19.72 4.14
C ILE A 66 -9.00 -20.72 4.81
N ARG A 67 -10.11 -20.25 5.38
CA ARG A 67 -11.12 -21.11 6.04
C ARG A 67 -11.73 -22.16 5.11
N LEU A 68 -11.83 -21.86 3.81
CA LEU A 68 -12.33 -22.77 2.80
C LEU A 68 -11.25 -23.72 2.24
N GLY A 69 -9.99 -23.58 2.69
CA GLY A 69 -8.87 -24.42 2.26
C GLY A 69 -8.33 -24.09 0.87
N TYR A 70 -8.63 -22.89 0.33
CA TYR A 70 -8.09 -22.45 -0.97
C TYR A 70 -6.65 -21.93 -0.86
N TYR A 71 -6.27 -21.38 0.30
CA TYR A 71 -4.90 -20.95 0.59
C TYR A 71 -4.39 -21.63 1.87
N PRO A 72 -3.08 -21.91 1.98
CA PRO A 72 -2.50 -22.41 3.21
C PRO A 72 -2.57 -21.35 4.32
N ASP A 73 -2.62 -21.79 5.58
CA ASP A 73 -2.72 -20.90 6.75
C ASP A 73 -1.55 -19.89 6.80
N ASP A 74 -0.38 -20.28 6.30
CA ASP A 74 0.84 -19.45 6.28
C ASP A 74 0.95 -18.51 5.06
N PHE A 75 -0.07 -18.45 4.19
CA PHE A 75 0.02 -17.74 2.92
C PHE A 75 0.27 -16.22 3.06
N PHE A 76 -0.04 -15.63 4.23
CA PHE A 76 0.09 -14.19 4.48
C PHE A 76 0.73 -13.83 5.83
N TYR A 77 1.77 -14.56 6.28
CA TYR A 77 2.70 -13.95 7.23
C TYR A 77 3.45 -12.81 6.54
N LEU A 78 2.98 -11.58 6.72
CA LEU A 78 3.76 -10.40 6.36
C LEU A 78 4.97 -10.36 7.31
N PRO A 79 6.20 -10.18 6.82
CA PRO A 79 7.40 -10.06 7.65
C PRO A 79 7.36 -8.92 8.69
N SER A 80 6.30 -8.10 8.69
CA SER A 80 6.04 -7.04 9.66
C SER A 80 5.26 -7.48 10.90
N ASP A 81 4.74 -8.71 10.93
CA ASP A 81 3.93 -9.23 12.05
C ASP A 81 4.79 -9.99 13.10
N ALA A 82 6.12 -9.97 12.95
CA ALA A 82 7.11 -10.49 13.91
C ALA A 82 7.82 -9.37 14.68
#